data_AF-A0A1G7U9M0-F1
#
_entry.id   AF-A0A1G7U9M0-F1
#
_cell.length_a   1.000
_cell.length_b   1.000
_cell.length_c   1.000
_cell.angle_alpha   90.00
_cell.angle_beta   90.00
_cell.angle_gamma   90.00
#
_symmetry.space_group_name_H-M   'P 1'
#
loop_
_entity.id
_entity.type
_entity.pdbx_description
1 polymer ?
#
loop_
_entity_poly.entity_id
_entity_poly.type
_entity_poly.pdbx_seq_one_letter_code
_entity_poly.pdbx_strand_id
1 'polypeptide(L)'
;MNFEITRAVADHAERLCDIERAAVALFRGHPAWPSYSSMALPREIVHELISRGRVWVATVDDEVVGFVCLETDGRPDAIGIAEIDVLPAFGGQGIGAALLERACQWAREAGFRRVDLGTLADVPWNAPFYAKHGFVVVDKHAPGFARALERDRENGFPDHLRVFMSRDLAPLAPGDWTVWPAPAKLNLFLRIVGRLDNGYHALQTVFRLLDWGDEVRLRVRHDGRIARPTPVAGVPEDADLTVRAARLLAAETGTALGADIEVFKRIPMGGGLGGGSSDAATVLVGLNALWKTGLDEDALAALAVRLGADVPVFVRGRSAWAEGVGEQLTPIRLPRRWYVVVDPREHVPTAALFAAPELTRHAPQATISAFVSGDSAENAFEPVVRARHPRVAAALDWLGGFGRARLSGSGGCIFLETRTHEAALGIASRCPAGFVAHVAVGIDPSPLLVTRDRIDAAQGHMS
;
A
#
# COMPACT_ATOMS: atom_id res chain seq x y z
N MET A 1 5.84 -21.48 25.71
CA MET A 1 6.74 -20.63 24.90
C MET A 1 5.97 -19.36 24.61
N ASN A 2 6.54 -18.20 24.93
CA ASN A 2 5.92 -16.92 24.58
C ASN A 2 6.42 -16.53 23.18
N PHE A 3 5.51 -16.16 22.30
CA PHE A 3 5.83 -15.65 20.98
C PHE A 3 5.00 -14.40 20.71
N GLU A 4 5.48 -13.53 19.83
CA GLU A 4 4.77 -12.31 19.43
C GLU A 4 4.47 -12.34 17.93
N ILE A 5 3.33 -11.78 17.53
CA ILE A 5 2.98 -11.61 16.12
C ILE A 5 3.07 -10.13 15.75
N THR A 6 4.02 -9.78 14.88
CA THR A 6 4.27 -8.42 14.43
C THR A 6 4.25 -8.33 12.90
N ARG A 7 4.22 -7.11 12.36
CA ARG A 7 4.37 -6.90 10.92
C ARG A 7 5.81 -7.19 10.52
N ALA A 8 5.99 -7.84 9.36
CA ALA A 8 7.32 -8.04 8.82
C ALA A 8 7.96 -6.70 8.42
N VAL A 9 9.27 -6.60 8.59
CA VAL A 9 10.10 -5.50 8.07
C VAL A 9 11.06 -6.04 7.00
N ALA A 10 11.64 -5.16 6.19
CA ALA A 10 12.48 -5.54 5.04
C ALA A 10 13.61 -6.50 5.43
N ASP A 11 14.21 -6.32 6.61
CA ASP A 11 15.31 -7.14 7.10
C ASP A 11 14.91 -8.60 7.37
N HIS A 12 13.61 -8.87 7.53
CA HIS A 12 13.14 -10.25 7.71
C HIS A 12 13.17 -11.06 6.41
N ALA A 13 13.23 -10.44 5.23
CA ALA A 13 12.97 -11.12 3.95
C ALA A 13 13.82 -12.38 3.73
N GLU A 14 15.12 -12.34 4.05
CA GLU A 14 16.01 -13.50 3.90
C GLU A 14 15.61 -14.64 4.85
N ARG A 15 15.26 -14.29 6.10
CA ARG A 15 14.82 -15.26 7.10
C ARG A 15 13.48 -15.91 6.72
N LEU A 16 12.54 -15.18 6.12
CA LEU A 16 11.29 -15.78 5.63
C LEU A 16 11.56 -16.84 4.56
N CYS A 17 12.47 -16.56 3.62
CA CYS A 17 12.88 -17.55 2.61
C CYS A 17 13.55 -18.78 3.23
N ASP A 18 14.31 -18.64 4.30
CA ASP A 18 14.89 -19.79 5.03
C ASP A 18 13.81 -20.65 5.71
N ILE A 19 12.82 -20.01 6.31
CA ILE A 19 11.70 -20.69 6.98
C ILE A 19 10.87 -21.48 5.97
N GLU A 20 10.53 -20.86 4.84
CA GLU A 20 9.80 -21.51 3.75
C GLU A 20 10.55 -22.75 3.26
N ARG A 21 11.85 -22.63 2.96
CA ARG A 21 12.67 -23.79 2.56
C ARG A 21 12.67 -24.92 3.59
N ALA A 22 12.73 -24.58 4.87
CA ALA A 22 12.72 -25.55 5.95
C ALA A 22 11.34 -26.23 6.12
N ALA A 23 10.25 -25.48 5.96
CA ALA A 23 8.89 -25.99 6.01
C ALA A 23 8.57 -26.85 4.80
N VAL A 24 8.93 -26.41 3.59
CA VAL A 24 8.78 -27.17 2.35
C VAL A 24 9.49 -28.52 2.44
N ALA A 25 10.69 -28.57 3.06
CA ALA A 25 11.45 -29.81 3.25
C ALA A 25 10.67 -30.94 3.97
N LEU A 26 9.62 -30.62 4.73
CA LEU A 26 8.73 -31.61 5.34
C LEU A 26 7.94 -32.43 4.32
N PHE A 27 7.74 -31.91 3.11
CA PHE A 27 7.05 -32.64 2.06
C PHE A 27 7.94 -33.63 1.31
N ARG A 28 9.24 -33.76 1.63
CA ARG A 28 10.13 -34.73 0.94
C ARG A 28 9.54 -36.14 0.97
N GLY A 29 9.42 -36.75 -0.20
CA GLY A 29 8.80 -38.07 -0.38
C GLY A 29 7.28 -38.03 -0.62
N HIS A 30 6.63 -36.87 -0.47
CA HIS A 30 5.25 -36.64 -0.83
C HIS A 30 5.10 -36.41 -2.35
N PRO A 31 4.03 -36.87 -3.02
CA PRO A 31 3.85 -36.64 -4.47
C PRO A 31 3.78 -35.16 -4.88
N ALA A 32 3.42 -34.26 -3.96
CA ALA A 32 3.40 -32.82 -4.20
C ALA A 32 4.76 -32.11 -4.00
N TRP A 33 5.79 -32.82 -3.51
CA TRP A 33 7.13 -32.25 -3.28
C TRP A 33 7.73 -31.57 -4.51
N PRO A 34 7.70 -32.17 -5.73
CA PRO A 34 8.28 -31.53 -6.90
C PRO A 34 7.70 -30.14 -7.15
N SER A 35 6.38 -29.98 -6.99
CA SER A 35 5.67 -28.71 -7.15
C SER A 35 6.05 -27.71 -6.06
N TYR A 36 6.11 -28.11 -4.79
CA TYR A 36 6.55 -27.19 -3.73
C TYR A 36 8.02 -26.77 -3.88
N SER A 37 8.90 -27.72 -4.15
CA SER A 37 10.34 -27.44 -4.25
C SER A 37 10.71 -26.53 -5.42
N SER A 38 9.86 -26.43 -6.45
CA SER A 38 10.07 -25.54 -7.60
C SER A 38 9.50 -24.13 -7.38
N MET A 39 8.63 -23.91 -6.39
CA MET A 39 8.01 -22.61 -6.10
C MET A 39 8.63 -21.90 -4.90
N ALA A 40 9.93 -22.06 -4.68
CA ALA A 40 10.62 -21.35 -3.61
C ALA A 40 10.31 -19.85 -3.70
N LEU A 41 9.83 -19.26 -2.60
CA LEU A 41 9.38 -17.87 -2.58
C LEU A 41 10.57 -16.94 -2.86
N PRO A 42 10.65 -16.29 -4.05
CA PRO A 42 11.82 -15.50 -4.40
C PRO A 42 11.95 -14.29 -3.47
N ARG A 43 13.18 -13.96 -3.05
CA ARG A 43 13.46 -12.88 -2.11
C ARG A 43 12.80 -11.56 -2.50
N GLU A 44 12.79 -11.26 -3.79
CA GLU A 44 12.22 -10.04 -4.37
C GLU A 44 10.71 -9.97 -4.17
N ILE A 45 10.02 -11.12 -4.29
CA ILE A 45 8.57 -11.24 -4.04
C ILE A 45 8.28 -11.08 -2.55
N VAL A 46 9.11 -11.66 -1.68
CA VAL A 46 8.99 -11.46 -0.22
C VAL A 46 9.13 -9.99 0.14
N HIS A 47 10.16 -9.31 -0.37
CA HIS A 47 10.35 -7.87 -0.18
C HIS A 47 9.15 -7.06 -0.65
N GLU A 48 8.58 -7.40 -1.81
CA GLU A 48 7.40 -6.71 -2.32
C GLU A 48 6.19 -6.89 -1.39
N LEU A 49 5.90 -8.11 -0.94
CA LEU A 49 4.80 -8.38 0.00
C LEU A 49 4.99 -7.64 1.34
N ILE A 50 6.21 -7.65 1.87
CA ILE A 50 6.58 -6.90 3.08
C ILE A 50 6.35 -5.40 2.86
N SER A 51 6.80 -4.85 1.72
CA SER A 51 6.66 -3.43 1.40
C SER A 51 5.20 -2.99 1.25
N ARG A 52 4.31 -3.91 0.89
CA ARG A 52 2.85 -3.69 0.83
C ARG A 52 2.17 -3.90 2.18
N GLY A 53 2.90 -4.31 3.21
CA GLY A 53 2.37 -4.56 4.55
C GLY A 53 1.44 -5.76 4.64
N ARG A 54 1.64 -6.79 3.82
CA ARG A 54 0.78 -7.98 3.79
C ARG A 54 1.41 -9.20 4.44
N VAL A 55 2.43 -8.99 5.28
CA VAL A 55 3.21 -10.06 5.89
C VAL A 55 3.29 -9.84 7.39
N TRP A 56 3.00 -10.89 8.14
CA TRP A 56 3.17 -10.96 9.59
C TRP A 56 4.15 -12.06 9.93
N VAL A 57 4.96 -11.82 10.95
CA VAL A 57 5.95 -12.77 11.46
C VAL A 57 5.63 -13.15 12.90
N ALA A 58 5.98 -14.37 13.26
CA ALA A 58 6.03 -14.83 14.65
C ALA A 58 7.48 -14.79 15.13
N THR A 59 7.71 -14.16 16.28
CA THR A 59 9.03 -14.08 16.91
C THR A 59 9.07 -14.80 18.25
N VAL A 60 10.16 -15.53 18.52
CA VAL A 60 10.49 -16.13 19.80
C VAL A 60 11.91 -15.71 20.14
N ASP A 61 12.12 -15.09 21.30
CA ASP A 61 13.43 -14.56 21.73
C ASP A 61 14.11 -13.70 20.63
N ASP A 62 13.33 -12.79 20.04
CA ASP A 62 13.70 -11.90 18.92
C ASP A 62 14.06 -12.60 17.59
N GLU A 63 13.98 -13.92 17.51
CA GLU A 63 14.13 -14.65 16.25
C GLU A 63 12.80 -14.86 15.54
N VAL A 64 12.75 -14.57 14.24
CA VAL A 64 11.61 -14.94 13.40
C VAL A 64 11.59 -16.45 13.20
N VAL A 65 10.46 -17.09 13.58
CA VAL A 65 10.26 -18.54 13.57
C VAL A 65 9.08 -19.00 12.71
N GLY A 66 8.26 -18.07 12.23
CA GLY A 66 7.16 -18.34 11.31
C GLY A 66 6.63 -17.06 10.68
N PHE A 67 5.85 -17.18 9.61
CA PHE A 67 5.24 -16.04 8.94
C PHE A 67 3.94 -16.41 8.22
N VAL A 68 3.14 -15.42 7.89
CA VAL A 68 1.98 -15.53 6.99
C VAL A 68 1.97 -14.37 6.01
N CYS A 69 1.71 -14.68 4.75
CA CYS A 69 1.62 -13.74 3.64
C CYS A 69 0.18 -13.70 3.10
N LEU A 70 -0.37 -12.50 2.94
CA LEU A 70 -1.66 -12.27 2.30
C LEU A 70 -1.49 -11.73 0.88
N GLU A 71 -2.34 -12.20 -0.03
CA GLU A 71 -2.41 -11.72 -1.41
C GLU A 71 -3.85 -11.46 -1.83
N THR A 72 -4.03 -10.47 -2.70
CA THR A 72 -5.31 -10.28 -3.40
C THR A 72 -5.22 -10.94 -4.77
N ASP A 73 -6.25 -11.68 -5.14
CA ASP A 73 -6.40 -12.23 -6.49
C ASP A 73 -7.23 -11.33 -7.41
N GLY A 74 -7.62 -10.15 -6.92
CA GLY A 74 -8.47 -9.18 -7.61
C GLY A 74 -9.94 -9.25 -7.23
N ARG A 75 -10.36 -10.21 -6.39
CA ARG A 75 -11.73 -10.24 -5.86
C ARG A 75 -11.93 -9.16 -4.80
N PRO A 76 -13.03 -8.40 -4.84
CA PRO A 76 -13.24 -7.26 -3.95
C PRO A 76 -13.60 -7.68 -2.52
N ASP A 77 -14.13 -8.88 -2.30
CA ASP A 77 -14.68 -9.33 -1.02
C ASP A 77 -13.90 -10.45 -0.33
N ALA A 78 -12.92 -11.05 -1.01
CA ALA A 78 -12.07 -12.10 -0.49
C ALA A 78 -10.58 -11.74 -0.59
N ILE A 79 -9.79 -12.29 0.32
CA ILE A 79 -8.32 -12.24 0.28
C ILE A 79 -7.72 -13.64 0.45
N GLY A 80 -6.61 -13.91 -0.21
CA GLY A 80 -5.90 -15.18 -0.15
C GLY A 80 -4.80 -15.19 0.90
N ILE A 81 -4.59 -16.34 1.55
CA ILE A 81 -3.30 -16.67 2.17
C ILE A 81 -2.41 -17.22 1.07
N ALA A 82 -1.36 -16.46 0.74
CA ALA A 82 -0.39 -16.84 -0.27
C ALA A 82 0.54 -17.94 0.27
N GLU A 83 1.00 -17.76 1.51
CA GLU A 83 1.96 -18.64 2.18
C GLU A 83 1.79 -18.54 3.70
N ILE A 84 2.00 -19.64 4.41
CA ILE A 84 2.07 -19.66 5.87
C ILE A 84 2.97 -20.81 6.34
N ASP A 85 4.10 -20.45 6.92
CA ASP A 85 5.11 -21.40 7.34
C ASP A 85 5.55 -21.15 8.79
N VAL A 86 5.89 -22.24 9.45
CA VAL A 86 6.52 -22.25 10.77
C VAL A 86 7.70 -23.19 10.71
N LEU A 87 8.83 -22.79 11.29
CA LEU A 87 9.99 -23.66 11.41
C LEU A 87 9.59 -25.00 12.05
N PRO A 88 10.04 -26.15 11.51
CA PRO A 88 9.66 -27.46 12.02
C PRO A 88 9.90 -27.64 13.54
N ALA A 89 11.00 -27.08 14.07
CA ALA A 89 11.32 -27.12 15.50
C ALA A 89 10.29 -26.39 16.40
N PHE A 90 9.49 -25.50 15.81
CA PHE A 90 8.44 -24.71 16.47
C PHE A 90 7.03 -25.22 16.12
N GLY A 91 6.92 -26.33 15.38
CA GLY A 91 5.65 -26.96 15.03
C GLY A 91 4.87 -27.44 16.26
N GLY A 92 3.54 -27.37 16.19
CA GLY A 92 2.65 -27.83 17.27
C GLY A 92 2.55 -26.91 18.48
N GLN A 93 3.15 -25.72 18.45
CA GLN A 93 3.19 -24.78 19.58
C GLN A 93 2.16 -23.63 19.48
N GLY A 94 1.18 -23.75 18.58
CA GLY A 94 0.13 -22.73 18.38
C GLY A 94 0.54 -21.52 17.55
N ILE A 95 1.79 -21.42 17.10
CA ILE A 95 2.29 -20.30 16.28
C ILE A 95 1.53 -20.18 14.96
N GLY A 96 1.37 -21.28 14.22
CA GLY A 96 0.63 -21.29 12.95
C GLY A 96 -0.83 -20.86 13.13
N ALA A 97 -1.47 -21.27 14.24
CA ALA A 97 -2.83 -20.85 14.57
C ALA A 97 -2.89 -19.34 14.84
N ALA A 98 -1.95 -18.78 15.59
CA ALA A 98 -1.91 -17.35 15.88
C ALA A 98 -1.63 -16.49 14.64
N LEU A 99 -0.74 -16.94 13.75
CA LEU A 99 -0.51 -16.30 12.45
C LEU A 99 -1.80 -16.31 11.60
N LEU A 100 -2.48 -17.46 11.52
CA LEU A 100 -3.73 -17.61 10.79
C LEU A 100 -4.83 -16.68 11.34
N GLU A 101 -5.03 -16.65 12.67
CA GLU A 101 -6.01 -15.75 13.29
C GLU A 101 -5.64 -14.28 13.10
N ARG A 102 -4.35 -13.92 13.14
CA ARG A 102 -3.92 -12.54 12.85
C ARG A 102 -4.25 -12.14 11.41
N ALA A 103 -4.02 -13.03 10.45
CA ALA A 103 -4.33 -12.82 9.05
C ALA A 103 -5.85 -12.63 8.84
N CYS A 104 -6.67 -13.50 9.43
CA CYS A 104 -8.14 -13.38 9.41
C CYS A 104 -8.63 -12.10 10.09
N GLN A 105 -8.03 -11.71 11.22
CA GLN A 105 -8.35 -10.46 11.92
C GLN A 105 -8.07 -9.26 11.01
N TRP A 106 -6.86 -9.16 10.45
CA TRP A 106 -6.52 -8.03 9.57
C TRP A 106 -7.43 -7.98 8.34
N ALA A 107 -7.74 -9.15 7.74
CA ALA A 107 -8.65 -9.23 6.60
C ALA A 107 -10.04 -8.67 6.96
N ARG A 108 -10.57 -9.03 8.13
CA ARG A 108 -11.83 -8.50 8.67
C ARG A 108 -11.76 -6.99 8.90
N GLU A 109 -10.70 -6.49 9.53
CA GLU A 109 -10.47 -5.05 9.76
C GLU A 109 -10.37 -4.27 8.44
N ALA A 110 -9.84 -4.87 7.38
CA ALA A 110 -9.81 -4.31 6.03
C ALA A 110 -11.12 -4.50 5.24
N GLY A 111 -12.19 -4.98 5.88
CA GLY A 111 -13.52 -5.17 5.32
C GLY A 111 -13.72 -6.42 4.46
N PHE A 112 -12.73 -7.30 4.32
CA PHE A 112 -12.93 -8.56 3.61
C PHE A 112 -13.94 -9.44 4.35
N ARG A 113 -14.77 -10.16 3.59
CA ARG A 113 -15.79 -11.07 4.13
C ARG A 113 -15.29 -12.49 4.24
N ARG A 114 -14.21 -12.83 3.55
CA ARG A 114 -13.70 -14.20 3.46
C ARG A 114 -12.19 -14.24 3.28
N VAL A 115 -11.58 -15.27 3.86
CA VAL A 115 -10.19 -15.65 3.58
C VAL A 115 -10.17 -16.98 2.84
N ASP A 116 -9.41 -17.03 1.76
CA ASP A 116 -9.25 -18.22 0.91
C ASP A 116 -7.82 -18.73 0.96
N LEU A 117 -7.63 -20.04 0.77
CA LEU A 117 -6.30 -20.65 0.67
C LEU A 117 -6.33 -21.92 -0.17
N GLY A 118 -5.15 -22.29 -0.69
CA GLY A 118 -4.91 -23.60 -1.30
C GLY A 118 -3.97 -24.43 -0.46
N THR A 119 -4.28 -25.71 -0.30
CA THR A 119 -3.54 -26.61 0.58
C THR A 119 -3.66 -28.07 0.15
N LEU A 120 -2.98 -28.98 0.84
CA LEU A 120 -3.07 -30.42 0.59
C LEU A 120 -4.15 -31.08 1.44
N ALA A 121 -4.92 -31.97 0.82
CA ALA A 121 -6.02 -32.68 1.45
C ALA A 121 -5.57 -33.74 2.47
N ASP A 122 -4.44 -34.38 2.20
CA ASP A 122 -3.98 -35.62 2.84
C ASP A 122 -2.87 -35.41 3.87
N VAL A 123 -2.38 -34.16 4.01
CA VAL A 123 -1.34 -33.81 4.98
C VAL A 123 -1.97 -33.33 6.31
N PRO A 124 -1.67 -33.96 7.46
CA PRO A 124 -2.35 -33.66 8.73
C PRO A 124 -2.25 -32.20 9.21
N TRP A 125 -1.16 -31.51 8.89
CA TRP A 125 -0.94 -30.10 9.24
C TRP A 125 -1.40 -29.11 8.15
N ASN A 126 -2.09 -29.59 7.10
CA ASN A 126 -2.65 -28.80 6.01
C ASN A 126 -4.19 -28.72 6.12
N ALA A 127 -4.97 -29.32 5.22
CA ALA A 127 -6.43 -29.19 5.23
C ALA A 127 -7.08 -29.50 6.59
N PRO A 128 -6.67 -30.56 7.34
CA PRO A 128 -7.21 -30.82 8.67
C PRO A 128 -6.88 -29.75 9.71
N PHE A 129 -5.73 -29.06 9.59
CA PHE A 129 -5.39 -27.91 10.45
C PHE A 129 -6.33 -26.75 10.17
N TYR A 130 -6.50 -26.35 8.91
CA TYR A 130 -7.39 -25.24 8.55
C TYR A 130 -8.85 -25.52 8.89
N ALA A 131 -9.30 -26.76 8.75
CA ALA A 131 -10.65 -27.19 9.14
C ALA A 131 -10.93 -26.94 10.63
N LYS A 132 -9.95 -27.20 11.51
CA LYS A 132 -10.06 -26.89 12.96
C LYS A 132 -10.16 -25.39 13.24
N HIS A 133 -9.68 -24.55 12.32
CA HIS A 133 -9.71 -23.10 12.39
C HIS A 133 -10.86 -22.48 11.56
N GLY A 134 -11.90 -23.25 11.27
CA GLY A 134 -13.14 -22.75 10.66
C GLY A 134 -13.10 -22.60 9.13
N PHE A 135 -12.08 -23.13 8.46
CA PHE A 135 -12.08 -23.21 7.00
C PHE A 135 -12.85 -24.44 6.53
N VAL A 136 -13.60 -24.29 5.44
CA VAL A 136 -14.33 -25.37 4.79
C VAL A 136 -13.79 -25.60 3.39
N VAL A 137 -13.78 -26.85 2.93
CA VAL A 137 -13.45 -27.17 1.54
C VAL A 137 -14.52 -26.58 0.62
N VAL A 138 -14.08 -25.95 -0.47
CA VAL A 138 -14.95 -25.34 -1.48
C VAL A 138 -14.74 -25.96 -2.84
N ASP A 139 -15.69 -25.73 -3.76
CA ASP A 139 -15.54 -26.18 -5.14
C ASP A 139 -14.38 -25.45 -5.81
N LYS A 140 -13.30 -26.18 -6.08
CA LYS A 140 -12.10 -25.65 -6.72
C LYS A 140 -12.30 -25.23 -8.18
N HIS A 141 -13.40 -25.65 -8.80
CA HIS A 141 -13.78 -25.24 -10.16
C HIS A 141 -14.72 -24.04 -10.17
N ALA A 142 -15.13 -23.53 -9.01
CA ALA A 142 -15.91 -22.31 -8.94
C ALA A 142 -15.13 -21.13 -9.57
N PRO A 143 -15.80 -20.19 -10.26
CA PRO A 143 -15.13 -19.10 -10.97
C PRO A 143 -14.15 -18.29 -10.12
N GLY A 144 -14.45 -18.15 -8.82
CA GLY A 144 -13.60 -17.44 -7.86
C GLY A 144 -12.24 -18.08 -7.61
N PHE A 145 -12.02 -19.35 -7.98
CA PHE A 145 -10.75 -20.07 -7.83
C PHE A 145 -10.04 -20.35 -9.16
N ALA A 146 -10.61 -19.91 -10.29
CA ALA A 146 -10.06 -20.21 -11.62
C ALA A 146 -8.58 -19.83 -11.75
N ARG A 147 -8.19 -18.65 -11.26
CA ARG A 147 -6.80 -18.17 -11.29
C ARG A 147 -5.87 -18.98 -10.37
N ALA A 148 -6.33 -19.33 -9.18
CA ALA A 148 -5.55 -20.16 -8.26
C ALA A 148 -5.35 -21.58 -8.83
N LEU A 149 -6.40 -22.13 -9.45
CA LEU A 149 -6.36 -23.42 -10.12
C LEU A 149 -5.43 -23.42 -11.34
N GLU A 150 -5.45 -22.34 -12.13
CA GLU A 150 -4.52 -22.16 -13.26
C GLU A 150 -3.07 -22.10 -12.78
N ARG A 151 -2.79 -21.29 -11.75
CA ARG A 151 -1.46 -21.22 -11.12
C ARG A 151 -0.99 -22.59 -10.63
N ASP A 152 -1.86 -23.35 -9.95
CA ASP A 152 -1.50 -24.68 -9.47
C ASP A 152 -1.19 -25.65 -10.62
N ARG A 153 -1.91 -25.55 -11.75
CA ARG A 153 -1.63 -26.34 -12.96
C ARG A 153 -0.31 -25.96 -13.61
N GLU A 154 -0.02 -24.67 -13.74
CA GLU A 154 1.24 -24.14 -14.28
C GLU A 154 2.44 -24.61 -13.45
N ASN A 155 2.27 -24.68 -12.12
CA ASN A 155 3.28 -25.17 -11.19
C ASN A 155 3.32 -26.71 -11.07
N GLY A 156 2.50 -27.42 -11.85
CA GLY A 156 2.49 -28.88 -11.90
C GLY A 156 2.01 -29.55 -10.62
N PHE A 157 1.11 -28.91 -9.86
CA PHE A 157 0.53 -29.54 -8.67
C PHE A 157 -0.36 -30.73 -9.03
N PRO A 158 -0.27 -31.85 -8.28
CA PRO A 158 -1.21 -32.95 -8.45
C PRO A 158 -2.64 -32.53 -8.06
N ASP A 159 -3.51 -32.40 -9.06
CA ASP A 159 -4.87 -31.86 -8.88
C ASP A 159 -5.71 -32.64 -7.84
N HIS A 160 -5.53 -33.95 -7.75
CA HIS A 160 -6.25 -34.81 -6.79
C HIS A 160 -5.82 -34.60 -5.32
N LEU A 161 -4.64 -34.03 -5.08
CA LEU A 161 -4.14 -33.72 -3.74
C LEU A 161 -4.47 -32.29 -3.29
N ARG A 162 -4.71 -31.40 -4.26
CA ARG A 162 -4.94 -29.99 -4.03
C ARG A 162 -6.40 -29.71 -3.70
N VAL A 163 -6.63 -29.05 -2.57
CA VAL A 163 -7.94 -28.53 -2.16
C VAL A 163 -7.86 -27.04 -1.91
N PHE A 164 -8.93 -26.32 -2.28
CA PHE A 164 -9.14 -24.95 -1.84
C PHE A 164 -10.09 -24.93 -0.66
N MET A 165 -9.81 -24.04 0.27
CA MET A 165 -10.62 -23.85 1.46
C MET A 165 -10.90 -22.37 1.67
N SER A 166 -12.05 -22.09 2.29
CA SER A 166 -12.50 -20.74 2.61
C SER A 166 -12.98 -20.65 4.05
N ARG A 167 -12.75 -19.51 4.69
CA ARG A 167 -13.35 -19.14 5.98
C ARG A 167 -14.07 -17.82 5.84
N ASP A 168 -15.38 -17.83 6.08
CA ASP A 168 -16.15 -16.61 6.22
C ASP A 168 -15.74 -15.88 7.51
N LEU A 169 -15.64 -14.56 7.40
CA LEU A 169 -15.26 -13.67 8.49
C LEU A 169 -16.51 -13.06 9.11
N ALA A 170 -16.53 -13.00 10.44
CA ALA A 170 -17.58 -12.27 11.15
C ALA A 170 -17.58 -10.79 10.73
N PRO A 171 -18.75 -10.12 10.73
CA PRO A 171 -18.81 -8.69 10.43
C PRO A 171 -18.03 -7.86 11.46
N LEU A 172 -17.70 -6.62 11.08
CA LEU A 172 -17.11 -5.64 11.99
C LEU A 172 -18.13 -5.24 13.07
N ALA A 173 -17.71 -5.26 14.33
CA ALA A 173 -18.52 -4.79 15.44
C ALA A 173 -18.33 -3.28 15.68
N PRO A 174 -19.29 -2.58 16.29
CA PRO A 174 -19.09 -1.22 16.76
C PRO A 174 -17.86 -1.13 17.69
N GLY A 175 -16.96 -0.18 17.39
CA GLY A 175 -15.71 -0.02 18.14
C GLY A 175 -14.58 -0.96 17.73
N ASP A 176 -14.76 -1.82 16.72
CA ASP A 176 -13.63 -2.51 16.09
C ASP A 176 -12.72 -1.52 15.36
N TRP A 177 -11.45 -1.90 15.21
CA TRP A 177 -10.54 -1.23 14.29
C TRP A 177 -10.92 -1.55 12.85
N THR A 178 -10.71 -0.56 11.98
CA THR A 178 -10.80 -0.71 10.53
C THR A 178 -9.47 -0.31 9.90
N VAL A 179 -9.10 -0.95 8.80
CA VAL A 179 -7.82 -0.77 8.10
C VAL A 179 -8.06 -0.15 6.73
N TRP A 180 -7.33 0.92 6.43
CA TRP A 180 -7.50 1.71 5.22
C TRP A 180 -6.16 1.96 4.52
N PRO A 181 -6.03 1.71 3.22
CA PRO A 181 -4.82 2.05 2.48
C PRO A 181 -4.70 3.56 2.26
N ALA A 182 -3.49 4.11 2.37
CA ALA A 182 -3.15 5.48 2.03
C ALA A 182 -2.07 5.45 0.93
N PRO A 183 -2.48 5.38 -0.36
CA PRO A 183 -1.56 5.15 -1.47
C PRO A 183 -0.60 6.33 -1.69
N ALA A 184 0.59 6.08 -2.22
CA ALA A 184 1.49 7.10 -2.71
C ALA A 184 1.03 7.66 -4.06
N LYS A 185 1.62 8.80 -4.45
CA LYS A 185 1.52 9.35 -5.80
C LYS A 185 2.89 9.58 -6.43
N LEU A 186 2.88 9.74 -7.74
CA LEU A 186 3.96 10.33 -8.53
C LEU A 186 3.46 11.57 -9.25
N ASN A 187 4.34 12.55 -9.46
CA ASN A 187 4.15 13.60 -10.44
C ASN A 187 4.84 13.17 -11.74
N LEU A 188 4.08 12.73 -12.75
CA LEU A 188 4.67 12.24 -14.02
C LEU A 188 5.39 13.35 -14.80
N PHE A 189 5.03 14.60 -14.53
CA PHE A 189 5.76 15.82 -14.82
C PHE A 189 5.33 16.89 -13.81
N LEU A 190 6.08 17.98 -13.68
CA LEU A 190 5.68 19.12 -12.84
C LEU A 190 6.25 20.41 -13.42
N ARG A 191 5.38 21.36 -13.75
CA ARG A 191 5.76 22.71 -14.19
C ARG A 191 5.28 23.76 -13.22
N ILE A 192 6.06 24.82 -13.09
CA ILE A 192 5.64 26.07 -12.46
C ILE A 192 5.40 27.08 -13.58
N VAL A 193 4.13 27.41 -13.80
CA VAL A 193 3.69 28.25 -14.92
C VAL A 193 3.56 29.72 -14.55
N GLY A 194 3.62 30.04 -13.26
CA GLY A 194 3.56 31.41 -12.78
C GLY A 194 3.46 31.50 -11.27
N ARG A 195 3.07 32.69 -10.81
CA ARG A 195 2.77 32.98 -9.41
C ARG A 195 1.37 33.57 -9.31
N LEU A 196 0.60 33.10 -8.35
CA LEU A 196 -0.73 33.58 -8.04
C LEU A 196 -0.66 34.82 -7.14
N ASP A 197 -1.73 35.61 -7.10
CA ASP A 197 -1.82 36.85 -6.30
C ASP A 197 -1.67 36.59 -4.80
N ASN A 198 -2.05 35.41 -4.33
CA ASN A 198 -1.87 34.97 -2.94
C ASN A 198 -0.43 34.56 -2.61
N GLY A 199 0.51 34.71 -3.55
CA GLY A 199 1.93 34.43 -3.37
C GLY A 199 2.36 32.99 -3.63
N TYR A 200 1.42 32.06 -3.86
CA TYR A 200 1.70 30.66 -4.21
C TYR A 200 2.09 30.50 -5.69
N HIS A 201 2.73 29.39 -6.02
CA HIS A 201 3.10 29.04 -7.39
C HIS A 201 1.95 28.35 -8.11
N ALA A 202 1.65 28.82 -9.32
CA ALA A 202 0.73 28.13 -10.21
C ALA A 202 1.47 26.94 -10.84
N LEU A 203 0.90 25.74 -10.73
CA LEU A 203 1.46 24.47 -11.15
C LEU A 203 0.67 23.86 -12.29
N GLN A 204 1.34 23.04 -13.09
CA GLN A 204 0.71 22.01 -13.93
C GLN A 204 1.42 20.70 -13.69
N THR A 205 0.67 19.64 -13.41
CA THR A 205 1.23 18.31 -13.15
C THR A 205 0.24 17.21 -13.51
N VAL A 206 0.74 15.98 -13.63
CA VAL A 206 -0.09 14.78 -13.68
C VAL A 206 0.22 13.92 -12.48
N PHE A 207 -0.79 13.72 -11.63
CA PHE A 207 -0.75 12.78 -10.54
C PHE A 207 -1.03 11.36 -11.03
N ARG A 208 -0.14 10.44 -10.67
CA ARG A 208 -0.31 9.00 -10.82
C ARG A 208 -0.33 8.35 -9.44
N LEU A 209 -1.46 7.80 -9.03
CA LEU A 209 -1.56 7.02 -7.79
C LEU A 209 -0.87 5.65 -7.96
N LEU A 210 -0.35 5.10 -6.86
CA LEU A 210 0.38 3.82 -6.82
C LEU A 210 -0.30 2.77 -5.90
N ASP A 211 -0.24 1.49 -6.27
CA ASP A 211 -0.58 0.31 -5.42
C ASP A 211 0.48 0.08 -4.33
N TRP A 212 0.90 1.14 -3.66
CA TRP A 212 1.86 1.10 -2.57
C TRP A 212 1.69 2.35 -1.74
N GLY A 213 1.74 2.21 -0.42
CA GLY A 213 1.64 3.34 0.48
C GLY A 213 1.50 2.97 1.94
N ASP A 214 1.04 3.94 2.71
CA ASP A 214 0.83 3.83 4.14
C ASP A 214 -0.45 3.03 4.43
N GLU A 215 -0.64 2.68 5.69
CA GLU A 215 -1.89 2.09 6.19
C GLU A 215 -2.39 2.91 7.38
N VAL A 216 -3.65 3.32 7.33
CA VAL A 216 -4.32 4.06 8.40
C VAL A 216 -5.30 3.10 9.08
N ARG A 217 -5.26 3.00 10.41
CA ARG A 217 -6.30 2.32 11.19
C ARG A 217 -7.18 3.34 11.88
N LEU A 218 -8.48 3.11 11.79
CA LEU A 218 -9.51 3.96 12.38
C LEU A 218 -10.40 3.15 13.30
N ARG A 219 -10.66 3.65 14.50
CA ARG A 219 -11.65 3.08 15.43
C ARG A 219 -12.57 4.19 15.90
N VAL A 220 -13.88 4.01 15.68
CA VAL A 220 -14.89 4.99 16.11
C VAL A 220 -14.98 5.02 17.63
N ARG A 221 -15.14 6.23 18.18
CA ARG A 221 -15.40 6.47 19.60
C ARG A 221 -16.74 7.16 19.79
N HIS A 222 -17.33 7.01 20.97
CA HIS A 222 -18.62 7.62 21.33
C HIS A 222 -18.50 8.78 22.32
N ASP A 223 -17.28 9.22 22.65
CA ASP A 223 -17.01 10.30 23.60
C ASP A 223 -16.57 11.62 22.94
N GLY A 224 -16.71 11.72 21.61
CA GLY A 224 -16.31 12.90 20.82
C GLY A 224 -14.80 13.16 20.76
N ARG A 225 -13.95 12.30 21.36
CA ARG A 225 -12.51 12.52 21.40
C ARG A 225 -11.85 12.04 20.11
N ILE A 226 -10.93 12.84 19.58
CA ILE A 226 -10.04 12.44 18.49
C ILE A 226 -8.65 12.27 19.07
N ALA A 227 -8.11 11.05 18.96
CA ALA A 227 -6.84 10.68 19.56
C ALA A 227 -5.98 9.85 18.60
N ARG A 228 -4.67 9.96 18.77
CA ARG A 228 -3.65 9.16 18.10
C ARG A 228 -2.91 8.34 19.15
N PRO A 229 -3.42 7.14 19.52
CA PRO A 229 -2.90 6.37 20.65
C PRO A 229 -1.44 5.94 20.47
N THR A 230 -0.99 5.78 19.22
CA THR A 230 0.39 5.45 18.87
C THR A 230 1.11 6.70 18.35
N PRO A 231 2.16 7.20 19.03
CA PRO A 231 2.91 8.37 18.56
C PRO A 231 3.59 8.15 17.21
N VAL A 232 3.58 9.17 16.36
CA VAL A 232 4.43 9.24 15.16
C VAL A 232 5.68 10.05 15.49
N ALA A 233 6.86 9.46 15.34
CA ALA A 233 8.12 10.10 15.67
C ALA A 233 8.28 11.45 14.93
N GLY A 234 8.58 12.51 15.68
CA GLY A 234 8.80 13.85 15.13
C GLY A 234 7.54 14.63 14.72
N VAL A 235 6.34 14.09 14.95
CA VAL A 235 5.07 14.77 14.59
C VAL A 235 4.20 14.93 15.85
N PRO A 236 4.11 16.14 16.44
CA PRO A 236 3.13 16.44 17.48
C PRO A 236 1.71 16.10 17.03
N GLU A 237 0.88 15.61 17.95
CA GLU A 237 -0.47 15.10 17.62
C GLU A 237 -1.38 16.20 17.04
N ASP A 238 -1.28 17.42 17.54
CA ASP A 238 -2.04 18.58 17.05
C ASP A 238 -1.58 19.07 15.66
N ALA A 239 -0.31 18.84 15.33
CA ALA A 239 0.27 19.14 14.02
C ALA A 239 0.02 18.03 12.98
N ASP A 240 -0.38 16.83 13.41
CA ASP A 240 -0.62 15.69 12.53
C ASP A 240 -1.80 15.94 11.58
N LEU A 241 -1.56 15.81 10.27
CA LEU A 241 -2.59 16.01 9.25
C LEU A 241 -3.77 15.04 9.39
N THR A 242 -3.56 13.84 9.94
CA THR A 242 -4.63 12.87 10.20
C THR A 242 -5.58 13.35 11.30
N VAL A 243 -5.04 13.84 12.42
CA VAL A 243 -5.82 14.40 13.53
C VAL A 243 -6.53 15.68 13.08
N ARG A 244 -5.85 16.54 12.31
CA ARG A 244 -6.44 17.75 11.72
C ARG A 244 -7.57 17.40 10.75
N ALA A 245 -7.42 16.37 9.93
CA ALA A 245 -8.46 15.88 9.02
C ALA A 245 -9.71 15.42 9.78
N ALA A 246 -9.55 14.59 10.80
CA ALA A 246 -10.66 14.13 11.63
C ALA A 246 -11.38 15.28 12.33
N ARG A 247 -10.63 16.23 12.91
CA ARG A 247 -11.20 17.42 13.57
C ARG A 247 -11.95 18.32 12.59
N LEU A 248 -11.39 18.50 11.39
CA LEU A 248 -12.00 19.29 10.33
C LEU A 248 -13.33 18.67 9.89
N LEU A 249 -13.36 17.36 9.64
CA LEU A 249 -14.59 16.64 9.29
C LEU A 249 -15.62 16.71 10.41
N ALA A 250 -15.20 16.52 11.67
CA ALA A 250 -16.10 16.59 12.81
C ALA A 250 -16.73 17.99 12.95
N ALA A 251 -15.94 19.05 12.78
CA ALA A 251 -16.42 20.42 12.82
C ALA A 251 -17.39 20.74 11.67
N GLU A 252 -17.12 20.26 10.44
CA GLU A 252 -17.99 20.48 9.28
C GLU A 252 -19.36 19.79 9.43
N THR A 253 -19.36 18.58 10.00
CA THR A 253 -20.53 17.69 10.02
C THR A 253 -21.33 17.78 11.32
N GLY A 254 -20.74 18.35 12.38
CA GLY A 254 -21.37 18.44 13.70
C GLY A 254 -21.52 17.09 14.41
N THR A 255 -20.80 16.05 13.97
CA THR A 255 -20.85 14.72 14.61
C THR A 255 -20.39 14.78 16.06
N ALA A 256 -21.07 14.02 16.93
CA ALA A 256 -20.66 13.82 18.32
C ALA A 256 -19.70 12.63 18.50
N LEU A 257 -19.41 11.89 17.42
CA LEU A 257 -18.48 10.77 17.44
C LEU A 257 -17.03 11.24 17.50
N GLY A 258 -16.18 10.38 18.04
CA GLY A 258 -14.73 10.53 18.03
C GLY A 258 -14.05 9.44 17.20
N ALA A 259 -12.72 9.45 17.20
CA ALA A 259 -11.92 8.41 16.56
C ALA A 259 -10.56 8.22 17.25
N ASP A 260 -10.11 6.97 17.35
CA ASP A 260 -8.69 6.67 17.48
C ASP A 260 -8.08 6.45 16.08
N ILE A 261 -6.88 6.98 15.87
CA ILE A 261 -6.18 6.95 14.58
C ILE A 261 -4.77 6.36 14.77
N GLU A 262 -4.42 5.35 14.00
CA GLU A 262 -3.04 4.85 13.89
C GLU A 262 -2.57 4.93 12.44
N VAL A 263 -1.29 5.21 12.23
CA VAL A 263 -0.69 5.26 10.89
C VAL A 263 0.57 4.40 10.86
N PHE A 264 0.59 3.41 9.97
CA PHE A 264 1.76 2.60 9.66
C PHE A 264 2.45 3.16 8.42
N LYS A 265 3.53 3.90 8.66
CA LYS A 265 4.30 4.58 7.62
C LYS A 265 5.20 3.62 6.85
N ARG A 266 5.12 3.70 5.52
CA ARG A 266 5.97 3.06 4.51
C ARG A 266 6.47 4.09 3.50
N ILE A 267 5.67 5.12 3.22
CA ILE A 267 6.07 6.24 2.37
C ILE A 267 7.05 7.12 3.15
N PRO A 268 8.25 7.43 2.59
CA PRO A 268 9.21 8.30 3.25
C PRO A 268 8.67 9.72 3.39
N MET A 269 8.94 10.31 4.56
CA MET A 269 8.50 11.67 4.89
C MET A 269 9.19 12.70 4.01
N GLY A 270 8.40 13.56 3.35
CA GLY A 270 8.94 14.63 2.50
C GLY A 270 9.60 14.15 1.21
N GLY A 271 9.37 12.89 0.78
CA GLY A 271 9.96 12.33 -0.44
C GLY A 271 9.29 12.76 -1.76
N GLY A 272 8.31 13.67 -1.74
CA GLY A 272 7.57 14.07 -2.94
C GLY A 272 6.51 13.04 -3.39
N LEU A 273 6.19 12.07 -2.54
CA LEU A 273 5.25 10.96 -2.80
C LEU A 273 3.85 11.17 -2.20
N GLY A 274 3.63 12.29 -1.50
CA GLY A 274 2.31 12.69 -1.00
C GLY A 274 1.80 11.92 0.23
N GLY A 275 2.67 11.22 0.98
CA GLY A 275 2.24 10.35 2.09
C GLY A 275 1.35 11.02 3.13
N GLY A 276 1.77 12.16 3.71
CA GLY A 276 0.94 12.87 4.69
C GLY A 276 -0.39 13.39 4.14
N SER A 277 -0.43 13.77 2.85
CA SER A 277 -1.68 14.17 2.18
C SER A 277 -2.60 12.97 1.95
N SER A 278 -2.03 11.82 1.62
CA SER A 278 -2.75 10.56 1.45
C SER A 278 -3.34 10.08 2.78
N ASP A 279 -2.55 10.10 3.86
CA ASP A 279 -3.03 9.76 5.20
C ASP A 279 -4.24 10.61 5.61
N ALA A 280 -4.14 11.93 5.38
CA ALA A 280 -5.22 12.87 5.68
C ALA A 280 -6.49 12.61 4.84
N ALA A 281 -6.32 12.37 3.54
CA ALA A 281 -7.43 12.01 2.65
C ALA A 281 -8.09 10.69 3.07
N THR A 282 -7.28 9.69 3.45
CA THR A 282 -7.77 8.40 3.94
C THR A 282 -8.57 8.57 5.23
N VAL A 283 -8.16 9.45 6.14
CA VAL A 283 -8.95 9.79 7.33
C VAL A 283 -10.27 10.46 6.96
N LEU A 284 -10.27 11.44 6.05
CA LEU A 284 -11.51 12.09 5.61
C LEU A 284 -12.49 11.09 5.00
N VAL A 285 -12.03 10.25 4.06
CA VAL A 285 -12.86 9.25 3.39
C VAL A 285 -13.34 8.18 4.37
N GLY A 286 -12.43 7.62 5.16
CA GLY A 286 -12.74 6.56 6.11
C GLY A 286 -13.69 7.01 7.21
N LEU A 287 -13.45 8.17 7.83
CA LEU A 287 -14.35 8.70 8.86
C LEU A 287 -15.67 9.20 8.29
N ASN A 288 -15.73 9.72 7.06
CA ASN A 288 -17.01 10.06 6.44
C ASN A 288 -17.92 8.84 6.29
N ALA A 289 -17.34 7.69 5.92
CA ALA A 289 -18.04 6.40 5.85
C ALA A 289 -18.42 5.90 7.26
N LEU A 290 -17.45 5.80 8.17
CA LEU A 290 -17.64 5.23 9.52
C LEU A 290 -18.58 6.06 10.41
N TRP A 291 -18.54 7.39 10.30
CA TRP A 291 -19.44 8.30 11.01
C TRP A 291 -20.76 8.53 10.26
N LYS A 292 -20.90 7.99 9.04
CA LYS A 292 -22.07 8.14 8.17
C LYS A 292 -22.48 9.60 7.97
N THR A 293 -21.50 10.49 7.79
CA THR A 293 -21.76 11.94 7.68
C THR A 293 -22.35 12.36 6.33
N GLY A 294 -22.27 11.49 5.33
CA GLY A 294 -22.99 11.68 4.06
C GLY A 294 -22.42 12.76 3.15
N LEU A 295 -21.19 13.25 3.40
CA LEU A 295 -20.53 14.16 2.46
C LEU A 295 -20.18 13.43 1.18
N ASP A 296 -20.47 14.06 0.04
CA ASP A 296 -20.10 13.55 -1.27
C ASP A 296 -18.60 13.81 -1.58
N GLU A 297 -18.16 13.32 -2.74
CA GLU A 297 -16.76 13.46 -3.18
C GLU A 297 -16.32 14.93 -3.29
N ASP A 298 -17.19 15.81 -3.77
CA ASP A 298 -16.85 17.21 -4.01
C ASP A 298 -16.77 17.99 -2.68
N ALA A 299 -17.67 17.75 -1.74
CA ALA A 299 -17.61 18.32 -0.39
C ALA A 299 -16.36 17.85 0.37
N LEU A 300 -16.01 16.56 0.28
CA LEU A 300 -14.77 16.05 0.87
C LEU A 300 -13.53 16.64 0.21
N ALA A 301 -13.53 16.80 -1.13
CA ALA A 301 -12.42 17.42 -1.84
C ALA A 301 -12.26 18.91 -1.46
N ALA A 302 -13.37 19.64 -1.27
CA ALA A 302 -13.35 21.03 -0.81
C ALA A 302 -12.77 21.16 0.60
N LEU A 303 -13.12 20.24 1.52
CA LEU A 303 -12.49 20.16 2.84
C LEU A 303 -11.00 19.83 2.74
N ALA A 304 -10.65 18.85 1.90
CA ALA A 304 -9.29 18.36 1.72
C ALA A 304 -8.30 19.46 1.32
N VAL A 305 -8.69 20.40 0.46
CA VAL A 305 -7.85 21.55 0.05
C VAL A 305 -7.33 22.34 1.26
N ARG A 306 -8.11 22.44 2.34
CA ARG A 306 -7.74 23.18 3.57
C ARG A 306 -6.59 22.50 4.35
N LEU A 307 -6.32 21.23 4.06
CA LEU A 307 -5.26 20.44 4.69
C LEU A 307 -3.98 20.44 3.84
N GLY A 308 -4.13 20.47 2.51
CA GLY A 308 -3.01 20.57 1.58
C GLY A 308 -3.44 20.39 0.12
N ALA A 309 -2.67 20.97 -0.82
CA ALA A 309 -2.99 20.97 -2.24
C ALA A 309 -3.07 19.57 -2.88
N ASP A 310 -2.29 18.61 -2.38
CA ASP A 310 -2.28 17.22 -2.87
C ASP A 310 -3.41 16.36 -2.24
N VAL A 311 -4.06 16.78 -1.15
CA VAL A 311 -5.08 15.95 -0.46
C VAL A 311 -6.29 15.61 -1.37
N PRO A 312 -6.83 16.54 -2.19
CA PRO A 312 -7.98 16.25 -3.04
C PRO A 312 -7.78 15.10 -4.03
N VAL A 313 -6.57 14.89 -4.56
CA VAL A 313 -6.36 13.81 -5.55
C VAL A 313 -6.53 12.43 -4.93
N PHE A 314 -6.19 12.29 -3.65
CA PHE A 314 -6.37 11.07 -2.88
C PHE A 314 -7.82 10.85 -2.48
N VAL A 315 -8.55 11.92 -2.12
CA VAL A 315 -10.01 11.86 -1.87
C VAL A 315 -10.76 11.41 -3.12
N ARG A 316 -10.46 12.01 -4.28
CA ARG A 316 -11.07 11.63 -5.57
C ARG A 316 -10.62 10.26 -6.04
N GLY A 317 -9.45 9.79 -5.60
CA GLY A 317 -8.97 8.42 -5.79
C GLY A 317 -8.68 8.03 -7.25
N ARG A 318 -8.36 9.00 -8.11
CA ARG A 318 -8.13 8.81 -9.56
C ARG A 318 -6.85 9.51 -9.97
N SER A 319 -6.18 9.01 -11.02
CA SER A 319 -5.10 9.76 -11.66
C SER A 319 -5.68 11.01 -12.34
N ALA A 320 -4.98 12.14 -12.24
CA ALA A 320 -5.53 13.42 -12.66
C ALA A 320 -4.46 14.37 -13.21
N TRP A 321 -4.85 15.14 -14.23
CA TRP A 321 -4.21 16.40 -14.54
C TRP A 321 -4.57 17.42 -13.46
N ALA A 322 -3.59 18.16 -12.97
CA ALA A 322 -3.78 19.12 -11.90
C ALA A 322 -3.20 20.49 -12.27
N GLU A 323 -3.98 21.53 -11.97
CA GLU A 323 -3.65 22.95 -12.14
C GLU A 323 -3.86 23.73 -10.83
N GLY A 324 -3.77 25.06 -10.88
CA GLY A 324 -3.85 25.91 -9.69
C GLY A 324 -2.58 25.75 -8.85
N VAL A 325 -2.71 25.52 -7.55
CA VAL A 325 -1.61 25.04 -6.69
C VAL A 325 -1.51 23.51 -6.63
N GLY A 326 -2.31 22.79 -7.44
CA GLY A 326 -2.43 21.33 -7.47
C GLY A 326 -3.84 20.82 -7.15
N GLU A 327 -4.77 21.69 -6.80
CA GLU A 327 -6.13 21.39 -6.35
C GLU A 327 -7.16 21.29 -7.49
N GLN A 328 -6.88 21.88 -8.65
CA GLN A 328 -7.81 21.88 -9.79
C GLN A 328 -7.61 20.61 -10.60
N LEU A 329 -8.42 19.59 -10.33
CA LEU A 329 -8.23 18.24 -10.84
C LEU A 329 -9.16 17.94 -12.02
N THR A 330 -8.57 17.54 -13.14
CA THR A 330 -9.26 16.93 -14.28
C THR A 330 -8.85 15.46 -14.37
N PRO A 331 -9.76 14.48 -14.16
CA PRO A 331 -9.42 13.07 -14.25
C PRO A 331 -8.84 12.69 -15.62
N ILE A 332 -7.79 11.87 -15.63
CA ILE A 332 -7.20 11.36 -16.86
C ILE A 332 -6.97 9.86 -16.78
N ARG A 333 -7.13 9.18 -17.92
CA ARG A 333 -6.81 7.74 -18.04
C ARG A 333 -5.37 7.57 -18.47
N LEU A 334 -4.63 6.78 -17.70
CA LEU A 334 -3.22 6.46 -17.97
C LEU A 334 -3.07 4.96 -18.23
N PRO A 335 -2.19 4.55 -19.17
CA PRO A 335 -1.92 3.13 -19.39
C PRO A 335 -1.38 2.48 -18.12
N ARG A 336 -1.69 1.20 -17.93
CA ARG A 336 -1.09 0.41 -16.86
C ARG A 336 0.42 0.34 -17.05
N ARG A 337 1.14 0.74 -16.01
CA ARG A 337 2.60 0.87 -15.99
C ARG A 337 3.12 0.51 -14.62
N TRP A 338 4.34 -0.02 -14.60
CA TRP A 338 5.08 -0.31 -13.38
C TRP A 338 6.11 0.78 -13.17
N TYR A 339 6.44 1.03 -11.91
CA TYR A 339 7.36 2.06 -11.50
C TYR A 339 8.37 1.48 -10.53
N VAL A 340 9.64 1.77 -10.77
CA VAL A 340 10.69 1.66 -9.78
C VAL A 340 10.76 3.00 -9.08
N VAL A 341 10.41 3.05 -7.80
CA VAL A 341 10.49 4.26 -6.96
C VAL A 341 11.69 4.13 -6.05
N VAL A 342 12.56 5.12 -6.04
CA VAL A 342 13.82 5.08 -5.28
C VAL A 342 13.84 6.22 -4.26
N ASP A 343 14.06 5.85 -3.00
CA ASP A 343 14.34 6.79 -1.92
C ASP A 343 15.86 6.88 -1.69
N PRO A 344 16.48 8.04 -1.96
CA PRO A 344 17.91 8.27 -1.71
C PRO A 344 18.25 8.43 -0.23
N ARG A 345 17.26 8.40 0.68
CA ARG A 345 17.37 8.68 2.12
C ARG A 345 17.96 10.07 2.39
N GLU A 346 17.55 11.06 1.59
CA GLU A 346 17.95 12.45 1.74
C GLU A 346 16.70 13.35 1.84
N HIS A 347 16.61 14.15 2.89
CA HIS A 347 15.50 15.07 3.07
C HIS A 347 15.67 16.31 2.20
N VAL A 348 14.64 16.63 1.40
CA VAL A 348 14.63 17.78 0.49
C VAL A 348 13.52 18.76 0.93
N PRO A 349 13.87 19.88 1.59
CA PRO A 349 12.86 20.81 2.10
C PRO A 349 12.16 21.58 0.96
N THR A 350 10.89 21.27 0.70
CA THR A 350 10.08 21.89 -0.36
C THR A 350 10.09 23.43 -0.31
N ALA A 351 9.98 24.01 0.88
CA ALA A 351 9.98 25.48 1.05
C ALA A 351 11.31 26.11 0.61
N ALA A 352 12.45 25.46 0.88
CA ALA A 352 13.77 25.95 0.47
C ALA A 352 13.94 25.91 -1.05
N LEU A 353 13.36 24.92 -1.72
CA LEU A 353 13.37 24.84 -3.18
C LEU A 353 12.52 25.95 -3.81
N PHE A 354 11.31 26.18 -3.30
CA PHE A 354 10.48 27.30 -3.78
C PHE A 354 11.14 28.67 -3.59
N ALA A 355 12.01 28.82 -2.59
CA ALA A 355 12.80 30.02 -2.35
C ALA A 355 14.09 30.12 -3.20
N ALA A 356 14.49 29.06 -3.91
CA ALA A 356 15.76 29.03 -4.66
C ALA A 356 15.75 30.01 -5.85
N PRO A 357 16.71 30.94 -5.97
CA PRO A 357 16.71 31.94 -7.05
C PRO A 357 16.75 31.31 -8.45
N GLU A 358 17.44 30.19 -8.61
CA GLU A 358 17.60 29.45 -9.87
C GLU A 358 16.37 28.64 -10.29
N LEU A 359 15.32 28.56 -9.48
CA LEU A 359 14.11 27.82 -9.83
C LEU A 359 13.33 28.50 -10.97
N THR A 360 13.09 27.78 -12.05
CA THR A 360 12.23 28.24 -13.16
C THR A 360 10.77 28.34 -12.71
N ARG A 361 10.17 29.53 -12.86
CA ARG A 361 8.81 29.85 -12.37
C ARG A 361 7.84 30.34 -13.45
N HIS A 362 8.24 30.26 -14.70
CA HIS A 362 7.54 30.84 -15.85
C HIS A 362 7.59 29.86 -17.04
N ALA A 363 7.46 28.56 -16.77
CA ALA A 363 7.42 27.56 -17.83
C ALA A 363 6.16 27.77 -18.69
N PRO A 364 6.24 27.53 -20.02
CA PRO A 364 5.06 27.58 -20.86
C PRO A 364 4.04 26.52 -20.42
N GLN A 365 2.77 26.88 -20.51
CA GLN A 365 1.69 25.95 -20.21
C GLN A 365 1.76 24.72 -21.13
N ALA A 366 1.63 23.54 -20.53
CA ALA A 366 1.44 22.29 -21.25
C ALA A 366 -0.05 22.06 -21.51
N THR A 367 -0.37 21.31 -22.56
CA THR A 367 -1.70 20.76 -22.79
C THR A 367 -1.70 19.28 -22.43
N ILE A 368 -2.89 18.72 -22.11
CA ILE A 368 -3.05 17.28 -21.89
C ILE A 368 -2.54 16.49 -23.10
N SER A 369 -2.80 16.97 -24.32
CA SER A 369 -2.32 16.32 -25.54
C SER A 369 -0.80 16.28 -25.64
N ALA A 370 -0.10 17.36 -25.26
CA ALA A 370 1.37 17.42 -25.26
C ALA A 370 2.00 16.54 -24.17
N PHE A 371 1.29 16.32 -23.06
CA PHE A 371 1.71 15.33 -22.07
C PHE A 371 1.53 13.90 -22.60
N VAL A 372 0.38 13.59 -23.20
CA VAL A 372 0.07 12.25 -23.74
C VAL A 372 1.02 11.87 -24.89
N SER A 373 1.49 12.82 -25.71
CA SER A 373 2.52 12.58 -26.73
C SER A 373 3.93 12.35 -26.17
N GLY A 374 4.17 12.66 -24.89
CA GLY A 374 5.47 12.52 -24.23
C GLY A 374 6.36 13.77 -24.28
N ASP A 375 5.88 14.87 -24.87
CA ASP A 375 6.62 16.13 -25.03
C ASP A 375 6.80 16.89 -23.70
N SER A 376 5.97 16.59 -22.69
CA SER A 376 6.01 17.22 -21.37
C SER A 376 6.22 16.18 -20.27
N ALA A 377 7.47 15.98 -19.86
CA ALA A 377 7.82 15.01 -18.81
C ALA A 377 8.92 15.49 -17.86
N GLU A 378 9.16 16.80 -17.82
CA GLU A 378 10.14 17.43 -16.95
C GLU A 378 9.54 17.80 -15.59
N ASN A 379 10.39 17.90 -14.58
CA ASN A 379 10.05 18.41 -13.27
C ASN A 379 10.85 19.70 -12.99
N ALA A 380 10.15 20.80 -12.73
CA ALA A 380 10.74 22.12 -12.52
C ALA A 380 11.78 22.16 -11.38
N PHE A 381 11.66 21.28 -10.38
CA PHE A 381 12.60 21.20 -9.27
C PHE A 381 13.86 20.42 -9.61
N GLU A 382 13.83 19.52 -10.59
CA GLU A 382 14.90 18.56 -10.83
C GLU A 382 16.28 19.21 -11.03
N PRO A 383 16.45 20.29 -11.84
CA PRO A 383 17.76 20.94 -11.97
C PRO A 383 18.30 21.49 -10.65
N VAL A 384 17.43 22.10 -9.84
CA VAL A 384 17.79 22.68 -8.54
C VAL A 384 18.13 21.57 -7.54
N VAL A 385 17.34 20.50 -7.52
CA VAL A 385 17.59 19.35 -6.64
C VAL A 385 18.90 18.67 -6.99
N ARG A 386 19.16 18.43 -8.28
CA ARG A 386 20.44 17.84 -8.73
C ARG A 386 21.65 18.67 -8.29
N ALA A 387 21.54 19.99 -8.33
CA ALA A 387 22.64 20.88 -7.94
C ALA A 387 22.87 20.93 -6.42
N ARG A 388 21.82 20.80 -5.60
CA ARG A 388 21.88 21.01 -4.15
C ARG A 388 21.89 19.73 -3.32
N HIS A 389 21.46 18.59 -3.89
CA HIS A 389 21.27 17.33 -3.17
C HIS A 389 22.01 16.17 -3.87
N PRO A 390 23.30 15.95 -3.53
CA PRO A 390 24.16 15.01 -4.22
C PRO A 390 23.68 13.55 -4.18
N ARG A 391 22.99 13.11 -3.11
CA ARG A 391 22.50 11.71 -3.08
C ARG A 391 21.30 11.54 -4.00
N VAL A 392 20.43 12.56 -4.10
CA VAL A 392 19.35 12.58 -5.10
C VAL A 392 19.91 12.57 -6.52
N ALA A 393 20.94 13.37 -6.79
CA ALA A 393 21.62 13.38 -8.10
C ALA A 393 22.22 12.01 -8.44
N ALA A 394 22.94 11.39 -7.50
CA ALA A 394 23.50 10.05 -7.67
C ALA A 394 22.43 8.98 -7.92
N ALA A 395 21.29 9.07 -7.24
CA ALA A 395 20.16 8.19 -7.47
C ALA A 395 19.55 8.40 -8.87
N LEU A 396 19.39 9.65 -9.32
CA LEU A 396 18.91 9.97 -10.66
C LEU A 396 19.84 9.41 -11.74
N ASP A 397 21.15 9.53 -11.56
CA ASP A 397 22.14 9.03 -12.51
C ASP A 397 22.15 7.50 -12.56
N TRP A 398 22.12 6.86 -11.39
CA TRP A 398 22.03 5.39 -11.31
C TRP A 398 20.75 4.86 -11.99
N LEU A 399 19.58 5.41 -11.62
CA LEU A 399 18.31 4.96 -12.19
C LEU A 399 18.21 5.33 -13.68
N GLY A 400 18.82 6.46 -14.08
CA GLY A 400 18.94 6.94 -15.44
C GLY A 400 19.67 5.97 -16.37
N GLY A 401 20.56 5.13 -15.82
CA GLY A 401 21.22 4.05 -16.57
C GLY A 401 20.26 2.99 -17.12
N PHE A 402 19.02 2.92 -16.63
CA PHE A 402 18.00 1.96 -17.08
C PHE A 402 16.90 2.60 -17.94
N GLY A 403 16.90 3.93 -18.11
CA GLY A 403 15.88 4.66 -18.85
C GLY A 403 15.63 6.07 -18.32
N ARG A 404 14.50 6.68 -18.67
CA ARG A 404 14.18 8.06 -18.27
C ARG A 404 13.73 8.13 -16.81
N ALA A 405 14.69 8.28 -15.90
CA ALA A 405 14.45 8.59 -14.49
C ALA A 405 13.93 10.04 -14.33
N ARG A 406 13.05 10.26 -13.35
CA ARG A 406 12.43 11.56 -13.07
C ARG A 406 12.27 11.78 -11.57
N LEU A 407 12.35 13.02 -11.13
CA LEU A 407 11.98 13.43 -9.77
C LEU A 407 10.45 13.42 -9.58
N SER A 408 9.95 12.95 -8.43
CA SER A 408 8.53 13.12 -8.04
C SER A 408 8.35 14.31 -7.10
N GLY A 409 7.33 15.14 -7.33
CA GLY A 409 7.05 16.33 -6.54
C GLY A 409 8.28 17.25 -6.46
N SER A 410 8.63 17.70 -5.26
CA SER A 410 9.85 18.45 -5.01
C SER A 410 11.06 17.56 -4.66
N GLY A 411 10.96 16.23 -4.83
CA GLY A 411 11.93 15.26 -4.33
C GLY A 411 11.73 14.93 -2.84
N GLY A 412 12.58 14.11 -2.21
CA GLY A 412 13.80 13.51 -2.76
C GLY A 412 13.63 12.22 -3.57
N CYS A 413 12.44 11.60 -3.59
CA CYS A 413 12.25 10.35 -4.30
C CYS A 413 12.21 10.56 -5.82
N ILE A 414 12.72 9.54 -6.51
CA ILE A 414 12.79 9.49 -7.96
C ILE A 414 12.07 8.25 -8.46
N PHE A 415 11.71 8.23 -9.73
CA PHE A 415 11.06 7.08 -10.32
C PHE A 415 11.46 6.85 -11.76
N LEU A 416 11.30 5.59 -12.19
CA LEU A 416 11.44 5.16 -13.57
C LEU A 416 10.24 4.29 -13.95
N GLU A 417 9.66 4.56 -15.12
CA GLU A 417 8.52 3.83 -15.65
C GLU A 417 8.97 2.62 -16.47
N THR A 418 8.35 1.47 -16.28
CA THR A 418 8.53 0.26 -17.08
C THR A 418 7.19 -0.30 -17.56
N ARG A 419 7.24 -1.17 -18.58
CA ARG A 419 6.05 -1.82 -19.14
C ARG A 419 5.62 -3.06 -18.36
N THR A 420 6.57 -3.78 -17.76
CA THR A 420 6.33 -5.06 -17.10
C THR A 420 6.83 -5.04 -15.66
N HIS A 421 6.17 -5.83 -14.82
CA HIS A 421 6.56 -6.04 -13.42
C HIS A 421 7.98 -6.59 -13.32
N GLU A 422 8.29 -7.62 -14.10
CA GLU A 422 9.60 -8.26 -14.19
C GLU A 422 10.73 -7.26 -14.47
N ALA A 423 10.53 -6.34 -15.42
CA ALA A 423 11.53 -5.31 -15.73
C ALA A 423 11.74 -4.35 -14.55
N ALA A 424 10.66 -3.94 -13.86
CA ALA A 424 10.79 -3.10 -12.66
C ALA A 424 11.50 -3.84 -11.53
N LEU A 425 11.16 -5.12 -11.31
CA LEU A 425 11.76 -5.96 -10.29
C LEU A 425 13.25 -6.18 -10.54
N GLY A 426 13.64 -6.48 -11.78
CA GLY A 426 15.04 -6.65 -12.16
C GLY A 426 15.88 -5.38 -12.04
N ILE A 427 15.26 -4.19 -12.14
CA ILE A 427 15.95 -2.92 -11.84
C ILE A 427 16.05 -2.72 -10.32
N ALA A 428 14.95 -2.90 -9.58
CA ALA A 428 14.91 -2.71 -8.13
C ALA A 428 15.87 -3.66 -7.38
N SER A 429 16.06 -4.90 -7.85
CA SER A 429 17.00 -5.86 -7.25
C SER A 429 18.47 -5.45 -7.36
N ARG A 430 18.79 -4.53 -8.29
CA ARG A 430 20.13 -3.95 -8.46
C ARG A 430 20.31 -2.62 -7.71
N CYS A 431 19.35 -2.24 -6.87
CA CYS A 431 19.40 -1.00 -6.09
C CYS A 431 20.64 -0.99 -5.17
N PRO A 432 21.49 0.05 -5.23
CA PRO A 432 22.62 0.20 -4.33
C PRO A 432 22.17 0.25 -2.86
N ALA A 433 22.94 -0.36 -1.96
CA ALA A 433 22.62 -0.42 -0.53
C ALA A 433 22.40 0.94 0.15
N GLY A 434 22.91 2.03 -0.45
CA GLY A 434 22.70 3.40 0.04
C GLY A 434 21.30 3.96 -0.23
N PHE A 435 20.50 3.31 -1.08
CA PHE A 435 19.15 3.72 -1.46
C PHE A 435 18.13 2.62 -1.08
N VAL A 436 16.84 2.95 -1.19
CA VAL A 436 15.76 1.96 -1.08
C VAL A 436 14.95 2.01 -2.36
N ALA A 437 14.67 0.86 -2.96
CA ALA A 437 13.81 0.77 -4.13
C ALA A 437 12.51 0.02 -3.80
N HIS A 438 11.41 0.51 -4.34
CA HIS A 438 10.10 -0.12 -4.30
C HIS A 438 9.57 -0.28 -5.72
N VAL A 439 8.92 -1.41 -5.98
CA VAL A 439 8.18 -1.63 -7.21
C VAL A 439 6.70 -1.42 -6.94
N ALA A 440 6.07 -0.55 -7.72
CA ALA A 440 4.64 -0.30 -7.61
C ALA A 440 3.99 -0.21 -9.00
N VAL A 441 2.72 -0.59 -9.10
CA VAL A 441 1.92 -0.39 -10.31
C VAL A 441 1.09 0.87 -10.16
N GLY A 442 0.96 1.62 -11.25
CA GLY A 442 0.02 2.73 -11.32
C GLY A 442 -1.44 2.23 -11.31
N ILE A 443 -2.27 2.88 -10.50
CA ILE A 443 -3.65 2.45 -10.20
C ILE A 443 -4.70 3.45 -10.67
N ASP A 444 -5.85 2.89 -11.03
CA ASP A 444 -7.11 3.58 -11.30
C ASP A 444 -8.23 2.51 -11.27
N PRO A 445 -9.11 2.46 -10.25
CA PRO A 445 -9.27 3.40 -9.15
C PRO A 445 -8.31 3.15 -7.96
N SER A 446 -8.32 4.07 -6.98
CA SER A 446 -7.56 3.98 -5.74
C SER A 446 -7.98 2.81 -4.82
N PRO A 447 -7.04 2.07 -4.21
CA PRO A 447 -7.31 1.09 -3.16
C PRO A 447 -8.11 1.63 -1.98
N LEU A 448 -8.01 2.94 -1.71
CA LEU A 448 -8.81 3.61 -0.67
C LEU A 448 -10.30 3.50 -0.98
N LEU A 449 -10.70 3.85 -2.21
CA LEU A 449 -12.11 3.81 -2.62
C LEU A 449 -12.62 2.37 -2.72
N VAL A 450 -11.79 1.44 -3.21
CA VAL A 450 -12.12 0.01 -3.21
C VAL A 450 -12.37 -0.51 -1.78
N THR A 451 -11.57 -0.07 -0.81
CA THR A 451 -11.73 -0.45 0.59
C THR A 451 -12.96 0.19 1.22
N ARG A 452 -13.24 1.46 0.91
CA ARG A 452 -14.48 2.15 1.31
C ARG A 452 -15.71 1.38 0.84
N ASP A 453 -15.78 1.08 -0.46
CA ASP A 453 -16.93 0.38 -1.04
C ASP A 453 -17.12 -1.00 -0.38
N ARG A 454 -16.01 -1.68 -0.06
CA ARG A 454 -16.02 -2.96 0.66
C ARG A 454 -16.55 -2.81 2.10
N ILE A 455 -16.09 -1.81 2.85
CA ILE A 455 -16.53 -1.56 4.23
C ILE A 455 -18.00 -1.13 4.27
N ASP A 456 -18.43 -0.26 3.35
CA ASP A 456 -19.83 0.17 3.23
C ASP A 456 -20.73 -1.03 2.94
N ALA A 457 -20.32 -1.91 2.01
CA ALA A 457 -21.04 -3.14 1.71
C ALA A 457 -21.12 -4.09 2.92
N ALA A 458 -20.05 -4.20 3.71
CA ALA A 458 -20.03 -5.02 4.92
C ALA A 458 -20.97 -4.47 6.02
N GLN A 459 -21.14 -3.15 6.13
CA GLN A 459 -22.04 -2.52 7.10
C GLN A 459 -23.50 -2.48 6.64
N GLY A 460 -23.76 -2.38 5.33
CA GLY A 460 -25.13 -2.32 4.77
C GLY A 460 -25.93 -3.62 4.88
N HIS A 461 -25.29 -4.76 5.16
CA HIS A 461 -25.98 -6.04 5.42
C HIS A 461 -26.48 -6.19 6.87
N MET A 462 -26.29 -5.17 7.71
CA MET A 462 -26.74 -5.15 9.12
C MET A 462 -28.02 -4.32 9.37
N SER A 463 -28.61 -3.73 8.33
CA SER A 463 -29.81 -2.87 8.42
C SER A 463 -31.07 -3.52 7.89
#